data_AF-A0A833XM75-F1
#
_entry.id   AF-A0A833XM75-F1
#
_cell.length_a   1.000
_cell.length_b   1.000
_cell.length_c   1.000
_cell.angle_alpha   90.00
_cell.angle_beta   90.00
_cell.angle_gamma   90.00
#
_symmetry.space_group_name_H-M   'P 1'
#
loop_
_entity.id
_entity.type
_entity.pdbx_description
1 polymer ?
#
loop_
_entity_poly.entity_id
_entity_poly.type
_entity_poly.pdbx_seq_one_letter_code
_entity_poly.pdbx_strand_id
1 'polypeptide(L)'
;MQRIQIEGIKKVPRFQKNYVPVKHREDAEVNLDDVCAVFDDIEENYVAEQSENYGGPLIMNAFEMITLSQGLNLSALFDRRQVGLSFQVLRNHMFKIQVFD
;
A
#
# COMPACT_ATOMS: atom_id res chain seq x y z
N MET A 1 1.04 1.19 -18.21
CA MET A 1 0.86 2.51 -17.56
C MET A 1 2.18 2.90 -16.94
N GLN A 2 2.64 4.15 -17.10
CA GLN A 2 3.95 4.59 -16.62
C GLN A 2 3.77 5.48 -15.37
N ARG A 3 4.59 5.26 -14.34
CA ARG A 3 4.57 6.06 -13.10
C ARG A 3 5.03 7.49 -13.40
N ILE A 4 4.32 8.49 -12.89
CA ILE A 4 4.71 9.90 -13.00
C ILE A 4 5.87 10.22 -12.03
N GLN A 5 6.86 10.97 -12.49
CA GLN A 5 7.97 11.45 -11.66
C GLN A 5 7.56 12.70 -10.87
N ILE A 6 8.32 13.04 -9.82
CA ILE A 6 8.10 14.25 -9.00
C ILE A 6 8.06 15.51 -9.89
N GLU A 7 8.96 15.64 -10.85
CA GLU A 7 8.97 16.75 -11.82
C GLU A 7 7.73 16.77 -12.71
N GLY A 8 7.12 15.62 -12.97
CA GLY A 8 5.83 15.53 -13.65
C GLY A 8 4.68 16.00 -12.76
N ILE A 9 4.69 15.64 -11.47
CA ILE A 9 3.68 16.04 -10.49
C ILE A 9 3.65 17.56 -10.32
N LYS A 10 4.82 18.21 -10.25
CA LYS A 10 4.95 19.68 -10.16
C LYS A 10 4.29 20.41 -11.33
N LYS A 11 4.15 19.75 -12.49
CA LYS A 11 3.51 20.31 -13.70
C LYS A 11 2.00 20.09 -13.76
N VAL A 12 1.44 19.32 -12.82
CA VAL A 12 -0.01 19.04 -12.79
C VAL A 12 -0.77 20.32 -12.44
N PRO A 13 -1.80 20.73 -13.22
CA PRO A 13 -2.51 21.99 -12.99
C PRO A 13 -3.08 22.16 -11.58
N ARG A 14 -3.56 21.06 -10.98
CA ARG A 14 -4.04 21.06 -9.59
C ARG A 14 -2.92 21.29 -8.57
N PHE A 15 -1.71 20.85 -8.86
CA PHE A 15 -0.57 20.99 -7.97
C PHE A 15 0.02 22.40 -8.00
N GLN A 16 -0.14 23.15 -9.10
CA GLN A 16 0.38 24.51 -9.22
C GLN A 16 -0.47 25.56 -8.48
N LYS A 17 -1.75 25.29 -8.25
CA LYS A 17 -2.66 26.24 -7.62
C LYS A 17 -2.22 26.53 -6.19
N ASN A 18 -1.80 27.78 -5.93
CA ASN A 18 -1.30 28.26 -4.63
C ASN A 18 -0.04 27.56 -4.12
N TYR A 19 0.70 26.86 -4.99
CA TYR A 19 1.95 26.20 -4.60
C TYR A 19 3.11 27.20 -4.58
N VAL A 20 3.81 27.25 -3.46
CA VAL A 20 5.03 28.03 -3.28
C VAL A 20 6.18 27.06 -2.99
N PRO A 21 7.16 26.90 -3.89
CA PRO A 21 8.28 26.00 -3.66
C PRO A 21 9.18 26.54 -2.54
N VAL A 22 9.55 25.67 -1.60
CA VAL A 22 10.58 25.97 -0.61
C VAL A 22 11.92 26.00 -1.33
N LYS A 23 12.64 27.12 -1.23
CA LYS A 23 14.04 27.20 -1.66
C LYS A 23 14.89 26.58 -0.55
N HIS A 24 15.41 25.39 -0.79
CA HIS A 24 16.45 24.84 0.07
C HIS A 24 17.73 25.67 -0.10
N ARG A 25 18.52 25.79 0.97
CA ARG A 25 19.89 26.31 0.86
C ARG A 25 20.70 25.34 0.00
N GLU A 26 21.73 25.86 -0.65
CA GLU A 26 22.69 25.04 -1.41
C GLU A 26 23.17 23.86 -0.56
N ASP A 27 23.37 22.72 -1.21
CA ASP A 27 23.84 21.49 -0.57
C ASP A 27 25.18 21.80 0.11
N ALA A 28 25.13 21.99 1.43
CA ALA A 28 26.33 22.09 2.24
C ALA A 28 27.04 20.73 2.18
N GLU A 29 28.37 20.75 2.21
CA GLU A 29 29.17 19.53 2.34
C GLU A 29 28.68 18.75 3.58
N VAL A 30 28.06 17.60 3.33
CA VAL A 30 27.39 16.82 4.37
C VAL A 30 28.45 16.01 5.09
N ASN A 31 28.74 16.35 6.36
CA ASN A 31 29.54 15.49 7.22
C ASN A 31 28.68 14.29 7.67
N LEU A 32 29.17 13.07 7.40
CA LEU A 32 28.51 11.82 7.77
C LEU A 32 29.18 11.13 8.98
N ASP A 33 30.20 11.74 9.59
CA ASP A 33 30.92 11.16 10.73
C ASP A 33 29.98 10.78 11.88
N ASP A 34 29.01 11.63 12.21
CA ASP A 34 28.02 11.34 13.26
C ASP A 34 27.12 10.15 12.90
N VAL A 35 26.79 10.00 11.62
CA VAL A 35 25.98 8.87 11.13
C VAL A 35 26.79 7.59 11.22
N CYS A 36 28.05 7.61 10.78
CA CYS A 36 28.96 6.47 10.91
C CYS A 36 29.16 6.06 12.37
N ALA A 37 29.46 7.01 13.27
CA ALA A 37 29.69 6.74 14.68
C ALA A 37 28.49 6.09 15.39
N VAL A 38 27.25 6.41 14.98
CA VAL A 38 26.03 5.78 15.54
C VAL A 38 25.90 4.31 15.14
N PHE A 39 26.40 3.93 13.97
CA PHE A 39 26.25 2.58 13.42
C PHE A 39 27.51 1.70 13.54
N ASP A 40 28.67 2.25 13.87
CA ASP A 40 29.90 1.46 14.05
C ASP A 40 29.86 0.57 15.30
N ASP A 41 29.08 0.94 16.33
CA ASP A 41 28.98 0.19 17.59
C ASP A 41 27.87 -0.89 17.60
N ILE A 42 27.10 -1.07 16.51
CA ILE A 42 25.94 -1.98 16.50
C ILE A 42 26.23 -3.38 15.96
N GLU A 43 27.50 -3.71 15.65
CA GLU A 43 27.88 -5.02 15.09
C GLU A 43 27.51 -6.22 15.99
N GLU A 44 27.49 -6.06 17.32
CA GLU A 44 27.13 -7.14 18.24
C GLU A 44 25.62 -7.44 18.31
N ASN A 45 24.76 -6.56 17.78
CA ASN A 45 23.29 -6.69 17.85
C ASN A 45 22.62 -7.16 16.56
N TYR A 46 23.39 -7.63 15.56
CA TYR A 46 22.84 -8.30 14.39
C TYR A 46 22.28 -9.69 14.76
N VAL A 47 21.15 -9.71 15.46
CA VAL A 47 20.35 -10.91 15.61
C VAL A 47 19.65 -11.15 14.28
N ALA A 48 20.07 -12.17 13.54
CA ALA A 48 19.27 -12.67 12.43
C ALA A 48 17.91 -13.09 13.00
N GLU A 49 16.82 -12.50 12.51
CA GLU A 49 15.47 -12.89 12.88
C GLU A 49 15.33 -14.41 12.68
N GLN A 50 15.28 -15.16 13.78
CA GLN A 50 14.85 -16.54 13.72
C GLN A 50 13.33 -16.50 13.57
N SER A 51 12.85 -16.69 12.34
CA SER A 51 11.44 -16.93 12.10
C SER A 51 11.09 -18.31 12.65
N GLU A 52 10.89 -18.42 13.97
CA GLU A 52 10.18 -19.55 14.54
C GLU A 52 8.76 -19.53 13.98
N ASN A 53 8.57 -20.30 12.91
CA ASN A 53 7.31 -20.44 12.21
C ASN A 53 6.38 -21.40 12.96
N TYR A 54 6.13 -21.14 14.25
CA TYR A 54 5.27 -21.99 15.07
C TYR A 54 4.53 -21.15 16.12
N GLY A 55 3.44 -20.50 15.70
CA GLY A 55 2.45 -19.96 16.66
C GLY A 55 1.91 -18.57 16.38
N GLY A 56 2.18 -17.98 15.22
CA GLY A 56 1.53 -16.73 14.81
C GLY A 56 0.01 -16.91 14.62
N PRO A 57 -0.81 -15.85 14.79
CA PRO A 57 -2.21 -15.87 14.40
C PRO A 57 -2.34 -16.38 12.96
N LEU A 58 -3.40 -17.14 12.68
CA LEU A 58 -3.65 -17.69 11.35
C LEU A 58 -3.46 -16.58 10.29
N ILE A 59 -2.45 -16.70 9.43
CA ILE A 59 -2.23 -15.78 8.33
C ILE A 59 -3.35 -16.06 7.32
N MET A 60 -4.40 -15.25 7.37
CA MET A 60 -5.58 -15.39 6.53
C MET A 60 -5.83 -14.08 5.80
N ASN A 61 -6.08 -14.16 4.49
CA ASN A 61 -6.40 -12.99 3.70
C ASN A 61 -7.78 -12.43 4.09
N ALA A 62 -7.98 -11.11 3.96
CA ALA A 62 -9.26 -10.47 4.17
C ALA A 62 -10.42 -11.10 3.36
N PHE A 63 -10.16 -11.61 2.15
CA PHE A 63 -11.16 -12.33 1.36
C PHE A 63 -11.57 -13.66 1.99
N GLU A 64 -10.63 -14.38 2.58
CA GLU A 64 -10.89 -15.64 3.30
C GLU A 64 -11.68 -15.34 4.59
N MET A 65 -11.33 -14.27 5.30
CA MET A 65 -12.11 -13.80 6.46
C MET A 65 -13.56 -13.42 6.07
N ILE A 66 -13.75 -12.77 4.93
CA ILE A 66 -15.06 -12.36 4.41
C ILE A 66 -15.92 -13.59 4.10
N THR A 67 -15.35 -14.60 3.43
CA THR A 67 -16.06 -15.85 3.12
C THR A 67 -16.51 -16.61 4.37
N LEU A 68 -15.73 -16.54 5.45
CA LEU A 68 -16.04 -17.22 6.72
C LEU A 68 -16.94 -16.40 7.67
N SER A 69 -17.17 -15.12 7.41
CA SER A 69 -17.92 -14.23 8.31
C SER A 69 -19.43 -14.47 8.22
N GLN A 70 -19.99 -15.14 9.22
CA GLN A 70 -21.45 -15.32 9.35
C GLN A 70 -22.14 -13.97 9.58
N GLY A 71 -23.08 -13.60 8.71
CA GLY A 71 -23.87 -12.37 8.84
C GLY A 71 -23.30 -11.12 8.16
N LEU A 72 -22.22 -11.24 7.39
CA LEU A 72 -21.71 -10.13 6.58
C LEU A 72 -22.64 -9.87 5.37
N ASN A 73 -23.37 -8.76 5.40
CA ASN A 73 -24.26 -8.35 4.31
C ASN A 73 -23.62 -7.26 3.44
N LEU A 74 -23.10 -7.65 2.26
CA LEU A 74 -22.48 -6.73 1.31
C LEU A 74 -23.46 -6.11 0.30
N SER A 75 -24.76 -6.40 0.41
CA SER A 75 -25.78 -5.94 -0.56
C SER A 75 -25.80 -4.43 -0.77
N ALA A 76 -25.53 -3.65 0.29
CA ALA A 76 -25.49 -2.19 0.22
C ALA A 76 -24.36 -1.64 -0.68
N LEU A 77 -23.27 -2.39 -0.87
CA LEU A 77 -22.19 -2.02 -1.81
C LEU A 77 -22.59 -2.24 -3.27
N PHE A 78 -23.66 -3.02 -3.50
CA PHE A 78 -24.19 -3.36 -4.80
C PHE A 78 -25.50 -2.63 -5.11
N ASP A 79 -25.86 -1.61 -4.33
CA ASP A 79 -27.09 -0.88 -4.55
C ASP A 79 -26.96 0.04 -5.78
N ARG A 80 -27.84 -0.15 -6.77
CA ARG A 80 -27.65 0.21 -8.20
C ARG A 80 -27.72 1.70 -8.53
N ARG A 81 -26.95 2.56 -7.87
CA ARG A 81 -26.95 4.00 -8.19
C ARG A 81 -25.62 4.60 -8.64
N GLN A 82 -24.51 3.86 -8.68
CA GLN A 82 -23.25 4.37 -9.28
C GLN A 82 -22.36 3.31 -9.96
N VAL A 83 -22.91 2.29 -10.60
CA VAL A 83 -22.08 1.16 -11.01
C VAL A 83 -22.41 0.67 -12.43
N GLY A 84 -22.09 1.46 -13.44
CA GLY A 84 -22.26 1.04 -14.84
C GLY A 84 -21.16 0.08 -15.33
N LEU A 85 -19.97 0.11 -14.72
CA LEU A 85 -18.78 -0.56 -15.25
C LEU A 85 -18.21 -1.65 -14.31
N SER A 86 -18.23 -1.48 -12.99
CA SER A 86 -17.70 -2.52 -12.08
C SER A 86 -18.66 -3.71 -11.88
N PHE A 87 -19.96 -3.56 -12.18
CA PHE A 87 -20.92 -4.67 -12.11
C PHE A 87 -20.67 -5.77 -13.14
N GLN A 88 -20.08 -5.44 -14.29
CA GLN A 88 -19.77 -6.45 -15.32
C GLN A 88 -18.51 -7.25 -14.92
N VAL A 89 -17.51 -6.57 -14.35
CA VAL A 89 -16.27 -7.20 -13.87
C VAL A 89 -16.54 -8.08 -12.65
N LEU A 90 -17.29 -7.57 -11.67
CA LEU A 90 -17.66 -8.33 -10.47
C LEU A 90 -18.61 -9.47 -10.78
N ARG A 91 -19.58 -9.32 -11.72
CA ARG A 91 -20.36 -10.47 -12.22
C ARG A 91 -19.47 -11.52 -12.84
N ASN A 92 -18.62 -11.13 -13.81
CA ASN A 92 -17.81 -12.09 -14.55
C ASN A 92 -16.83 -12.84 -13.65
N HIS A 93 -16.38 -12.23 -12.55
CA HIS A 93 -15.49 -12.90 -11.60
C HIS A 93 -16.25 -13.77 -10.59
N MET A 94 -17.40 -13.30 -10.10
CA MET A 94 -18.22 -14.05 -9.12
C MET A 94 -18.94 -15.24 -9.75
N PHE A 95 -19.41 -15.14 -10.99
CA PHE A 95 -19.95 -16.28 -11.74
C PHE A 95 -18.90 -17.36 -12.03
N LYS A 96 -17.61 -17.01 -12.12
CA LYS A 96 -16.55 -18.02 -12.26
C LYS A 96 -16.28 -18.79 -10.97
N ILE A 97 -16.57 -18.20 -9.81
CA ILE A 97 -16.41 -18.86 -8.51
C ILE A 97 -17.59 -19.81 -8.24
N GLN A 98 -18.80 -19.46 -8.69
CA GLN A 98 -20.00 -20.31 -8.53
C GLN A 98 -20.20 -21.40 -9.60
N VAL A 99 -19.28 -21.57 -10.55
CA VAL A 99 -19.34 -22.65 -11.57
C VAL A 99 -18.26 -23.74 -11.31
N PHE A 100 -17.53 -23.64 -10.20
CA PHE A 100 -16.58 -24.67 -9.74
C PHE A 100 -17.03 -25.34 -8.43
N ASP A 101 -18.34 -25.58 -8.30
CA ASP A 101 -18.90 -26.68 -7.49
C ASP A 101 -19.86 -27.49 -8.39
#